data_AF-A0A538PWM5-F1
#
_entry.id   AF-A0A538PWM5-F1
#
_cell.length_a   1.000
_cell.length_b   1.000
_cell.length_c   1.000
_cell.angle_alpha   90.00
_cell.angle_beta   90.00
_cell.angle_gamma   90.00
#
_symmetry.space_group_name_H-M   'P 1'
#
loop_
_entity.id
_entity.type
_entity.pdbx_description
1 polymer ?
#
loop_
_entity_poly.entity_id
_entity_poly.type
_entity_poly.pdbx_seq_one_letter_code
_entity_poly.pdbx_strand_id
1 'polypeptide(L)'
;MQPAPRVISLLLVLVAACIPDPVITGHPPDAGAPPPDAGQQPTGKTADELTREWSGCMSLDNFNLANMATAWGGLAASNGQACTSCHGSGLYGVYIDRDATGMFNAISTMKAFLLVYFAADVTNQKMIVNESLFQAAASGQGSFQGHPPFDAKNNAGMTALRSFYNVTLTRQQAKTCDPSRIP
;
A
#
# COMPACT_ATOMS: atom_id res chain seq x y z
N MET A 1 3.65 -3.59 -50.49
CA MET A 1 4.48 -2.49 -49.97
C MET A 1 3.57 -1.55 -49.21
N GLN A 2 3.64 -1.53 -47.87
CA GLN A 2 2.82 -0.66 -47.01
C GLN A 2 3.74 0.39 -46.35
N PRO A 3 3.31 1.66 -46.21
CA PRO A 3 4.12 2.69 -45.58
C PRO A 3 4.05 2.59 -44.04
N ALA A 4 5.19 2.78 -43.39
CA ALA A 4 5.36 2.77 -41.94
C ALA A 4 4.76 4.02 -41.25
N PRO A 5 4.32 3.92 -39.98
CA PRO A 5 3.83 5.07 -39.22
C PRO A 5 4.98 5.92 -38.67
N ARG A 6 4.82 7.24 -38.74
CA ARG A 6 5.74 8.25 -38.21
C ARG A 6 5.53 8.43 -36.72
N VAL A 7 6.59 8.27 -35.94
CA VAL A 7 6.66 8.64 -34.51
C VAL A 7 7.01 10.13 -34.43
N ILE A 8 6.13 10.93 -33.82
CA ILE A 8 6.42 12.33 -33.49
C ILE A 8 6.86 12.35 -32.02
N SER A 9 8.18 12.44 -31.79
CA SER A 9 8.74 12.74 -30.48
C SER A 9 8.68 14.24 -30.23
N LEU A 10 7.85 14.66 -29.29
CA LEU A 10 7.86 16.03 -28.76
C LEU A 10 8.86 16.10 -27.61
N LEU A 11 10.05 16.62 -27.91
CA LEU A 11 11.10 16.89 -26.94
C LEU A 11 10.82 18.26 -26.32
N LEU A 12 10.32 18.31 -25.09
CA LEU A 12 10.16 19.56 -24.34
C LEU A 12 11.49 19.89 -23.66
N VAL A 13 12.23 20.85 -24.22
CA VAL A 13 13.43 21.42 -23.62
C VAL A 13 13.00 22.54 -22.66
N LEU A 14 13.09 22.29 -21.35
CA LEU A 14 13.01 23.36 -20.35
C LEU A 14 14.40 23.98 -20.19
N VAL A 15 14.57 25.18 -20.71
CA VAL A 15 15.72 26.05 -20.42
C VAL A 15 15.41 26.80 -19.12
N ALA A 16 16.14 26.50 -18.06
CA ALA A 16 16.13 27.29 -16.83
C ALA A 16 16.95 28.56 -17.05
N ALA A 17 16.28 29.71 -17.12
CA ALA A 17 16.93 31.02 -17.11
C ALA A 17 16.95 31.55 -15.66
N CYS A 18 18.15 31.68 -15.09
CA CYS A 18 18.36 32.46 -13.87
C CYS A 18 18.34 33.95 -14.26
N ILE A 19 17.24 34.64 -13.98
CA ILE A 19 17.17 36.10 -14.10
C ILE A 19 17.43 36.69 -12.71
N PRO A 20 18.42 37.59 -12.52
CA PRO A 20 18.56 38.33 -11.28
C PRO A 20 17.44 39.37 -11.14
N ASP A 21 16.84 39.42 -9.95
CA ASP A 21 15.78 40.35 -9.61
C ASP A 21 16.25 41.82 -9.65
N PRO A 22 15.45 42.75 -10.20
CA PRO A 22 15.69 44.17 -10.01
C PRO A 22 15.36 44.58 -8.58
N VAL A 23 16.31 45.20 -7.91
CA VAL A 23 16.12 45.87 -6.61
C VAL A 23 15.16 47.04 -6.80
N ILE A 24 13.90 46.88 -6.38
CA ILE A 24 12.93 47.98 -6.29
C ILE A 24 13.01 48.59 -4.89
N THR A 25 13.61 49.78 -4.80
CA THR A 25 13.56 50.63 -3.61
C THR A 25 12.26 51.44 -3.61
N GLY A 26 11.36 51.14 -2.68
CA GLY A 26 10.23 52.02 -2.32
C GLY A 26 8.87 51.34 -2.37
N HIS A 27 8.48 50.69 -1.26
CA HIS A 27 7.07 50.40 -0.96
C HIS A 27 6.65 51.19 0.29
N PRO A 28 5.50 51.89 0.28
CA PRO A 28 4.92 52.46 1.49
C PRO A 28 4.55 51.36 2.50
N PRO A 29 4.38 51.67 3.79
CA PRO A 29 4.08 50.66 4.80
C PRO A 29 2.76 49.94 4.49
N ASP A 30 2.86 48.65 4.21
CA ASP A 30 1.73 47.76 3.93
C ASP A 30 0.74 47.78 5.10
N ALA A 31 -0.51 48.13 4.80
CA ALA A 31 -1.63 47.76 5.65
C ALA A 31 -1.66 46.23 5.71
N GLY A 32 -1.36 45.67 6.87
CA GLY A 32 -1.10 44.25 7.08
C GLY A 32 -2.08 43.36 6.32
N ALA A 33 -1.53 42.55 5.42
CA ALA A 33 -2.28 41.51 4.73
C ALA A 33 -2.99 40.64 5.79
N PRO A 34 -4.27 40.26 5.58
CA PRO A 34 -4.92 39.31 6.46
C PRO A 34 -4.05 38.05 6.53
N PRO A 35 -3.91 37.42 7.71
CA PRO A 35 -3.10 36.22 7.85
C PRO A 35 -3.54 35.19 6.80
N PRO A 36 -2.59 34.45 6.19
CA PRO A 36 -2.93 33.42 5.22
C PRO A 36 -3.97 32.50 5.85
N ASP A 37 -5.04 32.28 5.11
CA ASP A 37 -6.18 31.43 5.47
C ASP A 37 -5.61 30.18 6.15
N ALA A 38 -5.86 30.03 7.46
CA ALA A 38 -5.33 28.93 8.25
C ALA A 38 -5.95 27.65 7.69
N GLY A 39 -5.25 27.07 6.72
CA GLY A 39 -5.79 26.07 5.80
C GLY A 39 -6.56 25.02 6.57
N GLN A 40 -7.82 24.81 6.17
CA GLN A 40 -8.69 23.82 6.78
C GLN A 40 -7.93 22.49 6.90
N GLN A 41 -7.67 22.09 8.13
CA GLN A 41 -7.07 20.81 8.42
C GLN A 41 -7.94 19.72 7.77
N PRO A 42 -7.37 18.78 7.00
CA PRO A 42 -8.14 17.74 6.35
C PRO A 42 -9.07 17.06 7.36
N THR A 43 -10.36 17.02 7.04
CA THR A 43 -11.33 16.33 7.89
C THR A 43 -11.17 14.83 7.68
N GLY A 44 -10.74 14.11 8.72
CA GLY A 44 -10.58 12.65 8.69
C GLY A 44 -9.21 12.17 9.15
N LYS A 45 -9.09 10.84 9.22
CA LYS A 45 -7.85 10.13 9.51
C LYS A 45 -6.91 10.18 8.31
N THR A 46 -5.65 10.40 8.60
CA THR A 46 -4.51 10.18 7.70
C THR A 46 -4.35 8.70 7.36
N ALA A 47 -3.57 8.41 6.31
CA ALA A 47 -3.21 7.02 5.98
C ALA A 47 -2.49 6.30 7.14
N ASP A 48 -1.70 7.04 7.91
CA ASP A 48 -0.98 6.50 9.07
C ASP A 48 -1.94 6.13 10.19
N GLU A 49 -2.88 7.02 10.53
CA GLU A 49 -3.91 6.75 11.55
C GLU A 49 -4.80 5.57 11.17
N LEU A 50 -5.21 5.45 9.90
CA LEU A 50 -5.95 4.29 9.38
C LEU A 50 -5.14 3.00 9.52
N THR A 51 -3.85 3.04 9.19
CA THR A 51 -2.96 1.88 9.28
C THR A 51 -2.76 1.42 10.72
N ARG A 52 -2.52 2.37 11.65
CA ARG A 52 -2.35 2.10 13.08
C ARG A 52 -3.61 1.51 13.69
N GLU A 53 -4.78 2.11 13.45
CA GLU A 53 -6.05 1.56 13.90
C GLU A 53 -6.29 0.15 13.36
N TRP A 54 -6.08 -0.06 12.05
CA TRP A 54 -6.27 -1.38 11.44
C TRP A 54 -5.40 -2.46 12.08
N SER A 55 -4.15 -2.14 12.40
CA SER A 55 -3.24 -3.07 13.11
C SER A 55 -3.80 -3.53 14.46
N GLY A 56 -4.52 -2.67 15.17
CA GLY A 56 -5.20 -3.01 16.43
C GLY A 56 -6.49 -3.80 16.23
N CYS A 57 -7.15 -3.67 15.08
CA CYS A 57 -8.37 -4.42 14.75
C CYS A 57 -8.09 -5.87 14.28
N MET A 58 -6.86 -6.14 13.83
CA MET A 58 -6.41 -7.47 13.45
C MET A 58 -6.25 -8.37 14.68
N SER A 59 -6.54 -9.67 14.53
CA SER A 59 -6.28 -10.68 15.57
C SER A 59 -5.82 -12.01 15.00
N LEU A 60 -5.02 -12.74 15.77
CA LEU A 60 -4.49 -14.04 15.38
C LEU A 60 -5.62 -15.06 15.17
N ASP A 61 -6.67 -15.04 15.99
CA ASP A 61 -7.83 -15.93 15.84
C ASP A 61 -8.54 -15.71 14.50
N ASN A 62 -8.77 -14.45 14.12
CA ASN A 62 -9.35 -14.11 12.82
C ASN A 62 -8.41 -14.47 11.66
N PHE A 63 -7.10 -14.34 11.86
CA PHE A 63 -6.09 -14.70 10.87
C PHE A 63 -6.06 -16.22 10.62
N ASN A 64 -6.16 -17.00 11.69
CA ASN A 64 -6.29 -18.46 11.65
C ASN A 64 -7.63 -18.88 11.03
N LEU A 65 -8.73 -18.26 11.44
CA LEU A 65 -10.07 -18.52 10.89
C LEU A 65 -10.12 -18.27 9.37
N ALA A 66 -9.44 -17.23 8.92
CA ALA A 66 -9.32 -16.91 7.50
C ALA A 66 -8.32 -17.82 6.73
N ASN A 67 -7.63 -18.72 7.43
CA ASN A 67 -6.63 -19.64 6.86
C ASN A 67 -5.47 -18.93 6.14
N MET A 68 -5.06 -17.75 6.62
CA MET A 68 -4.12 -16.87 5.91
C MET A 68 -2.76 -17.52 5.63
N ALA A 69 -2.10 -18.05 6.67
CA ALA A 69 -0.75 -18.61 6.53
C ALA A 69 -0.73 -19.87 5.67
N THR A 70 -1.68 -20.79 5.83
CA THR A 70 -1.74 -21.98 4.98
C THR A 70 -2.07 -21.62 3.53
N ALA A 71 -2.99 -20.68 3.28
CA ALA A 71 -3.39 -20.31 1.93
C ALA A 71 -2.28 -19.59 1.17
N TRP A 72 -1.61 -18.62 1.78
CA TRP A 72 -0.46 -17.93 1.17
C TRP A 72 0.79 -18.81 1.15
N GLY A 73 1.06 -19.53 2.23
CA GLY A 73 2.23 -20.40 2.33
C GLY A 73 2.17 -21.66 1.46
N GLY A 74 0.97 -22.02 1.00
CA GLY A 74 0.71 -23.09 0.04
C GLY A 74 0.60 -22.63 -1.41
N LEU A 75 0.54 -21.31 -1.67
CA LEU A 75 0.41 -20.78 -3.02
C LEU A 75 1.73 -20.98 -3.78
N ALA A 76 1.60 -21.43 -5.03
CA ALA A 76 2.72 -21.58 -5.95
C ALA A 76 2.57 -20.61 -7.13
N ALA A 77 3.69 -20.06 -7.58
CA ALA A 77 3.75 -19.31 -8.82
C ALA A 77 3.79 -20.24 -10.05
N SER A 78 3.73 -19.66 -11.25
CA SER A 78 3.70 -20.41 -12.52
C SER A 78 4.96 -21.23 -12.78
N ASN A 79 6.07 -20.95 -12.08
CA ASN A 79 7.30 -21.74 -12.13
C ASN A 79 7.32 -22.90 -11.12
N GLY A 80 6.21 -23.15 -10.41
CA GLY A 80 6.07 -24.23 -9.43
C GLY A 80 6.69 -23.96 -8.06
N GLN A 81 7.34 -22.81 -7.84
CA GLN A 81 7.90 -22.46 -6.53
C GLN A 81 6.81 -21.91 -5.61
N ALA A 82 6.81 -22.37 -4.35
CA ALA A 82 5.94 -21.84 -3.31
C ALA A 82 6.37 -20.43 -2.90
N CYS A 83 5.43 -19.54 -2.61
CA CYS A 83 5.75 -18.17 -2.18
C CYS A 83 6.70 -18.13 -0.96
N THR A 84 6.58 -19.11 -0.05
CA THR A 84 7.43 -19.24 1.14
C THR A 84 8.90 -19.46 0.81
N SER A 85 9.26 -20.01 -0.36
CA SER A 85 10.65 -20.26 -0.71
C SER A 85 11.46 -18.97 -0.84
N CYS A 86 10.79 -17.86 -1.15
CA CYS A 86 11.41 -16.55 -1.30
C CYS A 86 11.00 -15.57 -0.19
N HIS A 87 9.79 -15.70 0.38
CA HIS A 87 9.22 -14.71 1.31
C HIS A 87 9.11 -15.19 2.77
N GLY A 88 9.58 -16.40 3.10
CA GLY A 88 9.51 -16.94 4.48
C GLY A 88 10.26 -16.13 5.53
N SER A 89 11.30 -15.39 5.13
CA SER A 89 12.06 -14.52 6.04
C SER A 89 11.76 -13.04 5.84
N GLY A 90 10.73 -12.67 5.08
CA GLY A 90 10.42 -11.27 4.81
C GLY A 90 11.24 -10.63 3.69
N LEU A 91 11.98 -11.41 2.89
CA LEU A 91 12.79 -10.86 1.79
C LEU A 91 11.91 -10.10 0.80
N TYR A 92 12.50 -9.06 0.20
CA TYR A 92 11.85 -8.17 -0.77
C TYR A 92 10.62 -7.45 -0.22
N GLY A 93 10.56 -7.27 1.10
CA GLY A 93 9.51 -6.47 1.75
C GLY A 93 8.17 -7.18 1.88
N VAL A 94 8.11 -8.50 1.69
CA VAL A 94 6.91 -9.32 1.86
C VAL A 94 7.23 -10.51 2.76
N TYR A 95 6.38 -10.74 3.77
CA TYR A 95 6.50 -11.88 4.68
C TYR A 95 5.37 -12.88 4.44
N ILE A 96 5.71 -14.09 3.98
CA ILE A 96 4.77 -15.20 3.74
C ILE A 96 5.38 -16.48 4.33
N ASP A 97 4.71 -17.03 5.34
CA ASP A 97 5.10 -18.29 5.98
C ASP A 97 3.86 -19.19 6.16
N ARG A 98 4.08 -20.46 6.50
CA ARG A 98 3.04 -21.40 6.94
C ARG A 98 2.78 -21.33 8.44
N ASP A 99 3.69 -20.76 9.23
CA ASP A 99 3.43 -20.42 10.62
C ASP A 99 2.53 -19.18 10.72
N ALA A 100 1.29 -19.40 11.13
CA ALA A 100 0.31 -18.33 11.32
C ALA A 100 0.75 -17.32 12.39
N THR A 101 1.44 -17.76 13.44
CA THR A 101 1.85 -16.87 14.53
C THR A 101 2.94 -15.92 14.04
N GLY A 102 4.01 -16.44 13.43
CA GLY A 102 5.08 -15.66 12.84
C GLY A 102 4.58 -14.69 11.76
N MET A 103 3.78 -15.20 10.81
CA MET A 103 3.23 -14.37 9.73
C MET A 103 2.30 -13.27 10.25
N PHE A 104 1.41 -13.58 11.20
CA PHE A 104 0.54 -12.59 11.81
C PHE A 104 1.33 -11.52 12.57
N ASN A 105 2.33 -11.92 13.36
CA ASN A 105 3.16 -10.96 14.10
C ASN A 105 3.91 -10.03 13.14
N ALA A 106 4.52 -10.56 12.07
CA ALA A 106 5.19 -9.76 11.06
C ALA A 106 4.23 -8.74 10.42
N ILE A 107 3.07 -9.18 9.94
CA ILE A 107 2.10 -8.31 9.24
C ILE A 107 1.48 -7.29 10.21
N SER A 108 1.13 -7.70 11.43
CA SER A 108 0.41 -6.83 12.37
C SER A 108 1.30 -5.81 13.09
N THR A 109 2.60 -6.03 13.17
CA THR A 109 3.52 -5.14 13.92
C THR A 109 4.46 -4.33 13.03
N MET A 110 4.67 -4.73 11.77
CA MET A 110 5.55 -4.04 10.83
C MET A 110 4.75 -3.38 9.71
N LYS A 111 4.71 -2.04 9.72
CA LYS A 111 3.99 -1.23 8.73
C LYS A 111 4.34 -1.60 7.29
N ALA A 112 5.61 -1.85 6.99
CA ALA A 112 6.05 -2.23 5.66
C ALA A 112 5.37 -3.52 5.16
N PHE A 113 5.25 -4.55 6.02
CA PHE A 113 4.59 -5.79 5.67
C PHE A 113 3.07 -5.63 5.62
N LEU A 114 2.47 -4.89 6.54
CA LEU A 114 1.02 -4.61 6.52
C LEU A 114 0.60 -4.01 5.18
N LEU A 115 1.36 -3.02 4.69
CA LEU A 115 1.04 -2.27 3.49
C LEU A 115 1.19 -3.08 2.19
N VAL A 116 1.77 -4.28 2.25
CA VAL A 116 1.72 -5.23 1.13
C VAL A 116 0.32 -5.81 0.97
N TYR A 117 -0.34 -6.14 2.08
CA TYR A 117 -1.64 -6.81 2.09
C TYR A 117 -2.82 -5.83 2.03
N PHE A 118 -2.65 -4.65 2.63
CA PHE A 118 -3.69 -3.63 2.75
C PHE A 118 -3.20 -2.25 2.30
N ALA A 119 -4.13 -1.40 1.87
CA ALA A 119 -3.86 -0.02 1.54
C ALA A 119 -4.86 0.90 2.25
N ALA A 120 -4.42 2.11 2.61
CA ALA A 120 -5.30 3.13 3.15
C ALA A 120 -6.02 3.86 2.02
N ASP A 121 -7.35 3.84 2.06
CA ASP A 121 -8.23 4.64 1.21
C ASP A 121 -8.67 5.86 2.03
N VAL A 122 -7.82 6.90 2.00
CA VAL A 122 -8.04 8.15 2.77
C VAL A 122 -9.29 8.88 2.28
N THR A 123 -9.63 8.78 1.00
CA THR A 123 -10.85 9.37 0.45
C THR A 123 -12.10 8.76 1.07
N ASN A 124 -12.13 7.44 1.26
CA ASN A 124 -13.27 6.73 1.86
C ASN A 124 -13.08 6.40 3.35
N GLN A 125 -12.02 6.91 3.98
CA GLN A 125 -11.74 6.77 5.42
C GLN A 125 -11.72 5.30 5.91
N LYS A 126 -11.09 4.41 5.14
CA LYS A 126 -11.01 2.97 5.46
C LYS A 126 -9.73 2.33 4.97
N MET A 127 -9.42 1.14 5.46
CA MET A 127 -8.47 0.24 4.81
C MET A 127 -9.16 -0.56 3.71
N ILE A 128 -8.40 -0.99 2.71
CA ILE A 128 -8.82 -1.89 1.62
C ILE A 128 -7.75 -2.95 1.40
N VAL A 129 -8.09 -4.04 0.72
CA VAL A 129 -7.11 -5.02 0.23
C VAL A 129 -6.26 -4.38 -0.88
N ASN A 130 -4.93 -4.56 -0.82
CA ASN A 130 -3.99 -3.96 -1.79
C ASN A 130 -3.90 -4.78 -3.09
N GLU A 131 -5.02 -4.88 -3.81
CA GLU A 131 -5.09 -5.67 -5.05
C GLU A 131 -4.15 -5.17 -6.15
N SER A 132 -3.88 -3.86 -6.21
CA SER A 132 -3.00 -3.27 -7.21
C SER A 132 -1.55 -3.74 -7.05
N LEU A 133 -1.05 -3.84 -5.81
CA LEU A 133 0.30 -4.35 -5.55
C LEU A 133 0.44 -5.83 -5.94
N PHE A 134 -0.54 -6.67 -5.59
CA PHE A 134 -0.53 -8.08 -5.99
C PHE A 134 -0.64 -8.24 -7.51
N GLN A 135 -1.43 -7.42 -8.18
CA GLN A 135 -1.52 -7.40 -9.64
C GLN A 135 -0.18 -7.01 -10.28
N ALA A 136 0.51 -6.01 -9.73
CA ALA A 136 1.82 -5.59 -10.21
C ALA A 136 2.87 -6.70 -10.02
N ALA A 137 2.89 -7.35 -8.84
CA ALA A 137 3.78 -8.47 -8.56
C ALA A 137 3.52 -9.68 -9.47
N ALA A 138 2.26 -10.05 -9.64
CA ALA A 138 1.85 -11.17 -10.50
C ALA A 138 2.15 -10.96 -11.99
N SER A 139 2.18 -9.72 -12.46
CA SER A 139 2.46 -9.39 -13.86
C SER A 139 3.90 -8.92 -14.09
N GLY A 140 4.73 -8.91 -13.06
CA GLY A 140 6.13 -8.46 -13.13
C GLY A 140 6.29 -6.98 -13.50
N GLN A 141 5.32 -6.14 -13.14
CA GLN A 141 5.33 -4.71 -13.47
C GLN A 141 6.29 -3.92 -12.57
N GLY A 142 6.91 -2.88 -13.12
CA GLY A 142 7.73 -1.94 -12.35
C GLY A 142 8.90 -2.63 -11.63
N SER A 143 8.93 -2.50 -10.29
CA SER A 143 9.96 -3.12 -9.44
C SER A 143 9.87 -4.63 -9.32
N PHE A 144 8.83 -5.26 -9.87
CA PHE A 144 8.61 -6.71 -9.82
C PHE A 144 9.12 -7.45 -11.07
N GLN A 145 9.93 -6.81 -11.91
CA GLN A 145 10.55 -7.48 -13.05
C GLN A 145 11.32 -8.73 -12.59
N GLY A 146 11.02 -9.87 -13.19
CA GLY A 146 11.59 -11.17 -12.82
C GLY A 146 10.84 -11.92 -11.72
N HIS A 147 9.81 -11.34 -11.10
CA HIS A 147 8.93 -12.07 -10.19
C HIS A 147 8.13 -13.12 -10.99
N PRO A 148 8.12 -14.40 -10.57
CA PRO A 148 7.32 -15.43 -11.22
C PRO A 148 5.82 -15.07 -11.24
N PRO A 149 5.13 -15.20 -12.39
CA PRO A 149 3.70 -14.91 -12.47
C PRO A 149 2.85 -15.78 -11.56
N PHE A 150 1.72 -15.25 -11.08
CA PHE A 150 0.69 -16.01 -10.38
C PHE A 150 -0.70 -15.39 -10.64
N ASP A 151 -1.79 -16.09 -10.33
CA ASP A 151 -3.13 -15.49 -10.44
C ASP A 151 -3.34 -14.48 -9.29
N ALA A 152 -3.30 -13.17 -9.54
CA ALA A 152 -3.50 -12.14 -8.51
C ALA A 152 -4.95 -11.97 -8.02
N LYS A 153 -5.92 -12.64 -8.63
CA LYS A 153 -7.35 -12.38 -8.37
C LYS A 153 -8.06 -13.59 -7.79
N ASN A 154 -7.90 -14.76 -8.40
CA ASN A 154 -8.69 -15.96 -8.09
C ASN A 154 -7.80 -17.09 -7.53
N ASN A 155 -7.13 -16.82 -6.42
CA ASN A 155 -6.31 -17.81 -5.72
C ASN A 155 -6.72 -17.98 -4.25
N ALA A 156 -6.22 -19.04 -3.61
CA ALA A 156 -6.51 -19.36 -2.21
C ALA A 156 -6.04 -18.26 -1.24
N GLY A 157 -4.86 -17.70 -1.44
CA GLY A 157 -4.31 -16.59 -0.65
C GLY A 157 -5.15 -15.31 -0.74
N MET A 158 -5.65 -14.93 -1.92
CA MET A 158 -6.54 -13.78 -2.07
C MET A 158 -7.93 -14.03 -1.47
N THR A 159 -8.42 -15.26 -1.54
CA THR A 159 -9.67 -15.67 -0.86
C THR A 159 -9.51 -15.54 0.66
N ALA A 160 -8.41 -16.05 1.22
CA ALA A 160 -8.07 -15.92 2.63
C ALA A 160 -7.89 -14.45 3.04
N LEU A 161 -7.21 -13.64 2.24
CA LEU A 161 -6.98 -12.22 2.52
C LEU A 161 -8.29 -11.42 2.57
N ARG A 162 -9.22 -11.66 1.64
CA ARG A 162 -10.55 -11.04 1.66
C ARG A 162 -11.37 -11.50 2.86
N SER A 163 -11.29 -12.78 3.23
CA SER A 163 -11.93 -13.30 4.45
C SER A 163 -11.39 -12.60 5.71
N PHE A 164 -10.06 -12.53 5.83
CA PHE A 164 -9.39 -11.86 6.95
C PHE A 164 -9.72 -10.36 7.01
N TYR A 165 -9.75 -9.69 5.86
CA TYR A 165 -10.20 -8.30 5.74
C TYR A 165 -11.62 -8.12 6.29
N ASN A 166 -12.57 -8.96 5.89
CA ASN A 166 -13.98 -8.83 6.31
C ASN A 166 -14.15 -8.99 7.82
N VAL A 167 -13.49 -9.98 8.44
CA VAL A 167 -13.57 -10.17 9.90
C VAL A 167 -12.83 -9.08 10.68
N THR A 168 -11.76 -8.50 10.12
CA THR A 168 -11.06 -7.35 10.70
C THR A 168 -11.91 -6.08 10.62
N LEU A 169 -12.53 -5.83 9.47
CA LEU A 169 -13.46 -4.72 9.26
C LEU A 169 -14.65 -4.81 10.23
N THR A 170 -15.17 -6.02 10.47
CA THR A 170 -16.24 -6.23 11.45
C THR A 170 -15.82 -5.79 12.85
N ARG A 171 -14.60 -6.12 13.30
CA ARG A 171 -14.07 -5.64 14.59
C ARG A 171 -13.91 -4.11 14.63
N GLN A 172 -13.44 -3.52 13.53
CA GLN A 172 -13.34 -2.07 13.40
C GLN A 172 -14.70 -1.37 13.55
N GLN A 173 -15.71 -1.86 12.83
CA GLN A 173 -17.07 -1.32 12.88
C GLN A 173 -17.72 -1.52 14.26
N ALA A 174 -17.47 -2.66 14.91
CA ALA A 174 -17.96 -2.96 16.25
C ALA A 174 -17.19 -2.20 17.36
N LYS A 175 -16.12 -1.48 17.02
CA LYS A 175 -15.22 -0.79 17.97
C LYS A 175 -14.64 -1.74 19.02
N THR A 176 -14.33 -2.97 18.62
CA THR A 176 -13.71 -4.01 19.46
C THR A 176 -12.24 -4.24 19.07
N CYS A 177 -11.56 -3.18 18.64
CA CYS A 177 -10.15 -3.24 18.31
C CYS A 177 -9.30 -3.15 19.58
N ASP A 178 -8.15 -3.81 19.55
CA ASP A 178 -7.12 -3.65 20.56
C ASP A 178 -6.35 -2.33 20.29
N PRO A 179 -5.48 -1.88 21.20
CA PRO A 179 -4.52 -0.82 20.89
C PRO A 179 -3.71 -1.13 19.62
N SER A 180 -3.28 -0.07 18.92
CA SER A 180 -2.42 -0.20 17.73
C SER A 180 -1.21 -1.08 18.03
N ARG A 181 -0.91 -2.00 17.11
CA ARG A 181 0.28 -2.85 17.15
C ARG A 181 1.47 -2.23 16.41
N ILE A 182 1.22 -1.16 15.65
CA ILE A 182 2.23 -0.34 14.98
C ILE A 182 2.39 0.97 15.77
N PRO A 183 3.62 1.40 16.08
CA PRO A 183 3.86 2.67 16.77
C PRO A 183 3.33 3.87 15.97
#